data_AF-A0A7Y4RW78-F1
#
_entry.id   AF-A0A7Y4RW78-F1
#
_cell.length_a   1.000
_cell.length_b   1.000
_cell.length_c   1.000
_cell.angle_alpha   90.00
_cell.angle_beta   90.00
_cell.angle_gamma   90.00
#
_symmetry.space_group_name_H-M   'P 1'
#
loop_
_entity.id
_entity.type
_entity.pdbx_description
1 polymer ?
#
loop_
_entity_poly.entity_id
_entity_poly.type
_entity_poly.pdbx_seq_one_letter_code
_entity_poly.pdbx_strand_id
1 'polypeptide(L)' 'MPPHILGNWPRIEIIFSCVTTAKPSSATAPQDKYDRLSKLKTLLDAGAITQQEYEEEKKKVLSE' A
#
# COMPACT_ATOMS: atom_id res chain seq x y z
N MET A 1 -53.36 -3.32 -25.81
CA MET A 1 -52.82 -2.00 -25.41
C MET A 1 -51.30 -2.09 -25.37
N PRO A 2 -50.55 -1.16 -25.96
CA PRO A 2 -49.09 -1.17 -25.89
C PRO A 2 -48.63 -0.83 -24.45
N PRO A 3 -47.50 -1.37 -23.97
CA PRO A 3 -47.03 -1.11 -22.60
C PRO A 3 -46.57 0.34 -22.47
N HIS A 4 -47.21 1.09 -21.57
CA HIS A 4 -46.86 2.47 -21.27
C HIS A 4 -45.56 2.51 -20.47
N ILE A 5 -44.45 2.93 -21.09
CA ILE A 5 -43.25 3.30 -20.34
C ILE A 5 -43.46 4.72 -19.82
N LEU A 6 -43.83 4.84 -18.55
CA LEU A 6 -43.97 6.11 -17.85
C LEU A 6 -42.59 6.77 -17.74
N GLY A 7 -42.27 7.65 -18.68
CA GLY A 7 -41.00 8.36 -18.74
C GLY A 7 -40.96 9.54 -17.76
N ASN A 8 -40.29 9.36 -16.62
CA ASN A 8 -39.63 10.39 -15.80
C ASN A 8 -38.77 9.69 -14.73
N TRP A 9 -37.89 8.79 -15.17
CA TRP A 9 -37.05 8.03 -14.25
C TRP A 9 -35.87 8.91 -13.83
N PRO A 10 -35.49 8.93 -12.54
CA PRO A 10 -34.35 9.71 -12.09
C PRO A 10 -33.11 9.28 -12.88
N ARG A 11 -32.31 10.26 -13.30
CA ARG A 11 -31.09 10.02 -14.07
C ARG A 11 -30.14 9.18 -13.22
N ILE A 12 -29.98 7.90 -13.57
CA ILE A 12 -29.06 6.98 -12.92
C ILE A 12 -27.73 7.05 -13.66
N GLU A 13 -26.64 7.39 -12.97
CA GLU A 13 -25.30 7.42 -13.53
C GLU A 13 -24.39 6.50 -12.71
N ILE A 14 -23.74 5.56 -13.39
CA ILE A 14 -22.71 4.71 -12.80
C ILE A 14 -21.39 5.44 -13.00
N ILE A 15 -20.85 6.02 -11.92
CA ILE A 15 -19.56 6.72 -11.95
C ILE A 15 -18.47 5.76 -11.53
N PHE A 16 -17.56 5.44 -12.44
CA PHE A 16 -16.31 4.77 -12.11
C PHE A 16 -15.29 5.83 -11.70
N SER A 17 -14.99 5.94 -10.41
CA SER A 17 -13.86 6.72 -9.93
C SER A 17 -12.60 5.84 -9.94
N CYS A 18 -11.49 6.40 -10.40
CA CYS A 18 -10.19 5.78 -10.17
C CYS A 18 -9.93 5.75 -8.67
N VAL A 19 -9.93 4.56 -8.07
CA VAL A 19 -9.31 4.36 -6.77
C VAL A 19 -7.84 4.12 -7.06
N THR A 20 -7.01 5.17 -6.95
CA THR A 20 -5.58 4.95 -6.76
C THR A 20 -5.47 4.20 -5.44
N THR A 21 -5.32 2.88 -5.50
CA THR A 21 -4.75 2.12 -4.39
C THR A 21 -3.40 2.75 -4.15
N ALA A 22 -3.33 3.63 -3.16
CA ALA A 22 -2.08 4.16 -2.67
C ALA A 22 -1.30 2.98 -2.09
N LYS A 23 -0.58 2.28 -2.96
CA LYS A 23 0.82 2.05 -2.71
C LYS A 23 1.53 3.23 -3.37
N PRO A 24 1.79 4.33 -2.65
CA PRO A 24 2.64 5.37 -3.18
C PRO A 24 4.06 4.83 -3.17
N SER A 25 4.47 4.21 -4.27
CA SER A 25 5.88 4.06 -4.58
C SER A 25 6.45 5.44 -4.91
N SER A 26 7.58 5.73 -4.27
CA SER A 26 8.56 6.78 -4.61
C SER A 26 8.13 8.24 -4.47
N ALA A 27 8.13 8.74 -3.23
CA ALA A 27 8.73 10.04 -2.87
C ALA A 27 8.57 10.35 -1.37
N THR A 28 9.10 9.51 -0.48
CA THR A 28 9.41 9.93 0.90
C THR A 28 10.57 9.07 1.41
N ALA A 29 11.80 9.43 1.04
CA ALA A 29 13.03 8.75 1.46
C ALA A 29 13.12 8.36 2.96
N PRO A 30 12.59 9.12 3.93
CA PRO A 30 12.60 8.67 5.33
C PRO A 30 11.60 7.55 5.63
N GLN A 31 10.46 7.48 4.94
CA GLN A 31 9.42 6.49 5.24
C GLN A 31 9.83 5.08 4.76
N ASP A 32 10.47 4.98 3.59
CA ASP A 32 11.02 3.73 3.07
C ASP A 32 12.09 3.11 3.99
N LYS A 33 12.91 3.95 4.66
CA LYS A 33 13.94 3.49 5.60
C LYS A 33 13.32 2.79 6.82
N TYR A 34 12.31 3.39 7.44
CA TYR A 34 11.63 2.78 8.58
C TYR A 34 10.81 1.56 8.19
N ASP A 35 10.22 1.53 6.99
CA ASP A 35 9.55 0.33 6.47
C ASP A 35 10.52 -0.84 6.25
N ARG A 36 11.74 -0.57 5.75
CA ARG A 36 12.80 -1.59 5.64
C ARG A 36 13.23 -2.11 7.01
N LEU A 37 13.42 -1.21 8.00
CA LEU A 37 13.75 -1.59 9.38
C LEU A 37 12.67 -2.45 10.04
N SER A 38 11.40 -2.14 9.78
CA SER A 38 10.25 -2.92 10.26
C SER A 38 10.27 -4.35 9.70
N LYS A 39 10.48 -4.51 8.39
CA LYS A 39 10.59 -5.83 7.75
C LYS A 39 11.77 -6.64 8.28
N LEU A 40 12.94 -6.01 8.44
CA LEU A 40 14.12 -6.64 9.03
C LEU A 40 13.83 -7.17 10.45
N LYS A 41 13.11 -6.39 11.26
CA LYS A 41 12.73 -6.82 12.61
C LYS A 41 11.78 -8.02 12.57
N THR A 42 10.78 -8.01 11.69
CA THR A 42 9.89 -9.15 11.48
C THR A 42 10.64 -10.43 11.09
N LEU A 43 11.67 -10.32 10.24
CA LEU A 43 12.50 -11.47 9.85
C LEU A 43 13.32 -12.03 11.03
N LEU A 44 13.83 -11.15 11.90
CA LEU A 44 14.53 -11.55 13.12
C LEU A 44 13.59 -12.23 14.11
N ASP A 45 12.41 -11.64 14.34
CA ASP A 45 11.38 -12.19 15.24
C ASP A 45 10.84 -13.53 14.71
N ALA A 46 10.82 -13.72 13.38
CA ALA A 46 10.49 -14.99 12.74
C ALA A 46 11.64 -16.03 12.76
N GLY A 47 12.84 -15.66 13.22
CA GLY A 47 14.02 -16.51 13.21
C GLY A 47 14.57 -16.80 11.80
N ALA A 48 14.18 -16.02 10.79
CA ALA A 48 14.63 -16.18 9.41
C ALA A 48 16.03 -15.60 9.18
N ILE A 49 16.45 -14.66 10.01
CA ILE A 49 17.80 -14.08 10.04
C ILE A 49 18.35 -14.09 11.46
N THR A 50 19.67 -14.03 11.60
CA THR A 50 20.34 -13.93 12.89
C THR A 50 20.44 -12.48 13.39
N GLN A 51 20.72 -12.32 14.68
CA GLN A 51 20.92 -11.01 15.30
C GLN A 51 22.03 -10.19 14.61
N GLN A 52 23.11 -10.86 14.18
CA GLN A 52 24.23 -10.23 13.47
C GLN A 52 23.80 -9.66 12.12
N GLU A 53 23.09 -10.46 11.31
CA GLU A 53 22.60 -10.03 9.99
C GLU A 53 21.63 -8.85 10.11
N TYR A 54 20.75 -8.87 11.12
CA TYR A 54 19.84 -7.75 11.41
C TYR A 54 20.60 -6.45 11.71
N GLU A 55 21.65 -6.51 12.52
CA GLU A 55 22.43 -5.32 12.90
C GLU A 55 23.23 -4.74 11.72
N GLU A 56 23.81 -5.60 10.88
CA GLU A 56 24.53 -5.18 9.67
C GLU A 56 23.63 -4.47 8.67
N GLU A 57 22.46 -5.06 8.36
CA GLU A 57 21.45 -4.45 7.48
C GLU A 57 20.85 -3.19 8.08
N LYS A 58 20.52 -3.19 9.38
CA LYS A 58 20.02 -2.00 10.09
C LYS A 58 20.99 -0.83 9.95
N LYS A 59 22.29 -1.08 10.11
CA LYS A 59 23.32 -0.04 10.00
C LYS A 59 23.43 0.50 8.58
N LYS A 60 23.30 -0.35 7.55
CA LYS A 60 23.27 0.08 6.15
C LYS A 60 22.06 0.97 5.85
N VAL A 61 20.86 0.55 6.25
CA VAL A 61 19.61 1.29 6.01
C VAL A 61 19.60 2.67 6.70
N LEU A 62 20.24 2.80 7.87
CA LEU A 62 20.38 4.07 8.58
C LEU A 62 21.44 5.01 8.00
N SER A 63 22.39 4.48 7.23
CA SER A 63 23.50 5.23 6.64
C SER A 63 23.30 5.59 5.17
N GLU A 64 22.29 5.01 4.52
CA GLU A 64 21.68 5.49 3.26
C GLU A 64 21.03 6.86 3.46
#